data_AF-A0A6P9EBN3-F1
#
_entry.id   AF-A0A6P9EBN3-F1
#
_cell.length_a   1.000
_cell.length_b   1.000
_cell.length_c   1.000
_cell.angle_alpha   90.00
_cell.angle_beta   90.00
_cell.angle_gamma   90.00
#
_symmetry.space_group_name_H-M   'P 1'
#
loop_
_entity.id
_entity.type
_entity.pdbx_description
1 polymer ?
#
loop_
_entity_poly.entity_id
_entity_poly.type
_entity_poly.pdbx_seq_one_letter_code
_entity_poly.pdbx_strand_id
1 'polypeptide(L)'
;MADFSSRMAVSHFFIIFSLIYFSGFGFLRGITALGINYGQVGDNLLSPQKVLHLLSSLRLTKARIYDTNPQILTSFANSNIELIVTVENEMLAQLIYPQQALQWVSTHIKPYFPATRITGIAVGNEIFTGDDTTLMAYLVPAMVSIHGALVQLGLDSHIQVSTPSSLAVLAESYPPSAGSFKSEVYATMSQVLKFLASTKSPFWINAYPYFAYKDDPERISLDYVLFNPNSGMVDPYTKLHYDNMLYAQVDAVIFAIARMGYDGIEVRVSETGWPSKGDLNEVGATIENAAVYNRNLLRRQLQKEGTPLRPNIRVEVYLFALFNEDLKPGPTSERNYGLYQPDGTMCYNVGLSTLSSTSSTSTTSISLTSSATKVKP
;
A
#
# COMPACT_ATOMS: atom_id res chain seq x y z
N MET A 1 -17.92 -31.68 -61.37
CA MET A 1 -16.81 -31.98 -60.44
C MET A 1 -15.68 -31.03 -60.77
N ALA A 2 -15.66 -29.86 -60.13
CA ALA A 2 -14.64 -28.85 -60.32
C ALA A 2 -14.49 -28.04 -59.02
N ASP A 3 -13.23 -27.97 -58.61
CA ASP A 3 -12.57 -26.95 -57.80
C ASP A 3 -13.02 -26.69 -56.35
N PHE A 4 -12.36 -27.41 -55.44
CA PHE A 4 -12.30 -27.09 -54.01
C PHE A 4 -10.83 -26.98 -53.57
N SER A 5 -10.09 -25.99 -54.10
CA SER A 5 -8.74 -25.68 -53.60
C SER A 5 -8.25 -24.29 -54.02
N SER A 6 -8.68 -23.21 -53.34
CA SER A 6 -7.89 -21.95 -53.30
C SER A 6 -8.31 -20.88 -52.27
N ARG A 7 -8.93 -21.24 -51.13
CA ARG A 7 -9.37 -20.21 -50.16
C ARG A 7 -8.91 -20.35 -48.70
N MET A 8 -7.90 -21.18 -48.42
CA MET A 8 -7.38 -21.36 -47.05
C MET A 8 -5.93 -20.87 -46.83
N ALA A 9 -5.26 -20.34 -47.86
CA ALA A 9 -3.85 -19.97 -47.75
C ALA A 9 -3.57 -18.48 -47.43
N VAL A 10 -4.56 -17.58 -47.51
CA VAL A 10 -4.31 -16.13 -47.33
C VAL A 10 -4.67 -15.61 -45.93
N SER A 11 -5.47 -16.35 -45.14
CA SER A 11 -5.87 -15.90 -43.79
C SER A 11 -4.89 -16.26 -42.66
N HIS A 12 -3.87 -17.09 -42.92
CA HIS A 12 -2.89 -17.47 -41.89
C HIS A 12 -1.65 -16.57 -41.87
N PHE A 13 -1.40 -15.78 -42.93
CA PHE A 13 -0.22 -14.92 -43.00
C PHE A 13 -0.39 -13.60 -42.23
N PHE A 14 -1.63 -13.10 -42.08
CA PHE A 14 -1.91 -11.87 -41.32
C PHE A 14 -1.95 -12.08 -39.80
N ILE A 15 -2.25 -13.29 -39.32
CA ILE A 15 -2.31 -13.58 -37.88
C ILE A 15 -0.90 -13.77 -37.30
N ILE A 16 0.05 -14.26 -38.09
CA ILE A 16 1.44 -14.44 -37.64
C ILE A 16 2.20 -13.09 -37.65
N PHE A 17 1.87 -12.16 -38.55
CA PHE A 17 2.51 -10.83 -38.57
C PHE A 17 1.99 -9.88 -37.47
N SER A 18 0.75 -10.10 -36.97
CA SER A 18 0.21 -9.37 -35.81
C SER A 18 0.80 -9.80 -34.47
N LEU A 19 1.36 -11.02 -34.38
CA LEU A 19 1.91 -11.55 -33.13
C LEU A 19 3.39 -11.18 -32.92
N ILE A 20 4.09 -10.69 -33.95
CA ILE A 20 5.52 -10.34 -33.90
C ILE A 20 5.73 -8.85 -33.56
N TYR A 21 4.71 -7.99 -33.68
CA TYR A 21 4.79 -6.58 -33.25
C TYR A 21 4.43 -6.33 -31.78
N PHE A 22 4.01 -7.36 -31.03
CA PHE A 22 3.72 -7.23 -29.59
C PHE A 22 4.80 -7.83 -28.68
N SER A 23 5.91 -8.33 -29.23
CA SER A 23 7.02 -8.93 -28.46
C SER A 23 8.20 -7.99 -28.24
N GLY A 24 7.94 -6.68 -28.13
CA GLY A 24 9.00 -5.64 -28.19
C GLY A 24 8.86 -4.48 -27.21
N PHE A 25 8.19 -4.64 -26.08
CA PHE A 25 8.42 -3.79 -24.91
C PHE A 25 8.61 -4.70 -23.71
N GLY A 26 9.86 -4.89 -23.30
CA GLY A 26 10.17 -5.51 -22.02
C GLY A 26 9.60 -4.62 -20.92
N PHE A 27 8.37 -4.93 -20.47
CA PHE A 27 7.87 -4.40 -19.22
C PHE A 27 8.85 -4.81 -18.13
N LEU A 28 9.63 -3.86 -17.63
CA LEU A 28 10.33 -4.00 -16.37
C LEU A 28 9.27 -4.42 -15.35
N ARG A 29 9.34 -5.66 -14.84
CA ARG A 29 8.48 -6.12 -13.76
C ARG A 29 8.79 -5.26 -12.53
N GLY A 30 8.06 -4.16 -12.38
CA GLY A 30 8.07 -3.34 -11.18
C GLY A 30 7.54 -4.14 -9.99
N ILE A 31 7.95 -3.76 -8.78
CA ILE A 31 7.31 -4.26 -7.55
C ILE A 31 5.93 -3.59 -7.48
N THR A 32 4.96 -4.17 -8.19
CA THR A 32 3.53 -3.82 -8.08
C THR A 32 2.92 -4.30 -6.76
N ALA A 33 3.74 -4.86 -5.88
CA ALA A 33 3.33 -5.58 -4.69
C ALA A 33 3.32 -4.72 -3.42
N LEU A 34 4.12 -3.66 -3.33
CA LEU A 34 4.27 -2.88 -2.10
C LEU A 34 4.25 -1.39 -2.41
N GLY A 35 3.42 -0.63 -1.71
CA GLY A 35 3.48 0.82 -1.66
C GLY A 35 4.37 1.31 -0.53
N ILE A 36 4.74 2.59 -0.56
CA ILE A 36 5.51 3.22 0.52
C ILE A 36 4.95 4.59 0.88
N ASN A 37 4.90 4.89 2.16
CA ASN A 37 4.54 6.21 2.66
C ASN A 37 5.74 7.15 2.52
N TYR A 38 5.56 8.22 1.75
CA TYR A 38 6.51 9.31 1.59
C TYR A 38 6.08 10.46 2.48
N GLY A 39 6.45 10.34 3.76
CA GLY A 39 6.30 11.41 4.75
C GLY A 39 7.25 12.58 4.47
N GLN A 40 6.82 13.78 4.88
CA GLN A 40 7.54 15.04 4.66
C GLN A 40 7.77 15.84 5.94
N VAL A 41 7.59 15.24 7.12
CA VAL A 41 7.76 15.92 8.41
C VAL A 41 9.24 15.94 8.80
N GLY A 42 10.05 16.63 7.99
CA GLY A 42 11.49 16.84 8.23
C GLY A 42 12.05 17.96 7.36
N ASP A 43 13.12 18.61 7.80
CA ASP A 43 13.73 19.77 7.10
C ASP A 43 14.99 19.42 6.28
N ASN A 44 15.40 18.16 6.31
CA ASN A 44 16.63 17.63 5.73
C ASN A 44 16.39 16.53 4.67
N LEU A 45 15.14 16.35 4.24
CA LEU A 45 14.74 15.30 3.30
C LEU A 45 15.21 15.58 1.87
N LEU A 46 15.38 14.52 1.09
CA LEU A 46 15.68 14.61 -0.35
C LEU A 46 14.60 15.39 -1.11
N SER A 47 15.03 16.11 -2.15
CA SER A 47 14.09 16.78 -3.06
C SER A 47 13.19 15.75 -3.78
N PRO A 48 11.96 16.14 -4.18
CA PRO A 48 11.03 15.21 -4.83
C PRO A 48 11.59 14.49 -6.07
N GLN A 49 12.48 15.13 -6.85
CA GLN A 49 13.12 14.50 -8.00
C GLN A 49 14.11 13.39 -7.57
N LYS A 50 14.90 13.63 -6.52
CA LYS A 50 15.79 12.61 -5.96
C LYS A 50 14.99 11.45 -5.36
N VAL A 51 13.86 11.75 -4.71
CA VAL A 51 12.95 10.72 -4.21
C VAL A 51 12.37 9.88 -5.34
N LEU A 52 11.91 10.51 -6.42
CA LEU A 52 11.45 9.77 -7.60
C LEU A 52 12.53 8.84 -8.16
N HIS A 53 13.78 9.31 -8.28
CA HIS A 53 14.90 8.47 -8.70
C HIS A 53 15.15 7.30 -7.74
N LEU A 54 15.07 7.53 -6.43
CA LEU A 54 15.20 6.49 -5.42
C LEU A 54 14.10 5.44 -5.58
N LEU A 55 12.83 5.83 -5.59
CA LEU A 55 11.69 4.91 -5.77
C LEU A 55 11.83 4.09 -7.06
N SER A 56 12.22 4.74 -8.16
CA SER A 56 12.47 4.08 -9.45
C SER A 56 13.60 3.05 -9.36
N SER A 57 14.69 3.37 -8.66
CA SER A 57 15.83 2.45 -8.47
C SER A 57 15.45 1.20 -7.65
N LEU A 58 14.48 1.35 -6.75
CA LEU A 58 13.91 0.29 -5.92
C LEU A 58 12.73 -0.42 -6.59
N ARG A 59 12.34 0.01 -7.79
CA ARG A 59 11.18 -0.50 -8.55
C ARG A 59 9.86 -0.40 -7.79
N LEU A 60 9.75 0.56 -6.87
CA LEU A 60 8.49 0.87 -6.19
C LEU A 60 7.60 1.64 -7.14
N THR A 61 6.36 1.16 -7.32
CA THR A 61 5.41 1.77 -8.26
C THR A 61 4.20 2.40 -7.57
N LYS A 62 4.20 2.45 -6.24
CA LYS A 62 3.10 3.00 -5.43
C LYS A 62 3.68 3.82 -4.28
N ALA A 63 3.17 5.02 -4.08
CA ALA A 63 3.49 5.83 -2.92
C ALA A 63 2.25 6.54 -2.37
N ARG A 64 2.29 6.88 -1.08
CA ARG A 64 1.28 7.72 -0.44
C ARG A 64 1.96 8.96 0.12
N ILE A 65 1.36 10.13 -0.09
CA ILE A 65 1.76 11.40 0.51
C ILE A 65 0.63 11.93 1.40
N TYR A 66 0.99 12.75 2.39
CA TYR A 66 0.09 13.20 3.45
C TYR A 66 -0.52 14.58 3.20
N ASP A 67 -0.36 15.09 1.98
CA ASP A 67 -0.89 16.37 1.50
C ASP A 67 -1.12 16.31 -0.02
N THR A 68 -1.19 17.48 -0.67
CA THR A 68 -1.18 17.65 -2.13
C THR A 68 0.00 18.48 -2.63
N ASN A 69 1.21 18.22 -2.10
CA ASN A 69 2.41 19.01 -2.40
C ASN A 69 2.66 19.16 -3.92
N PRO A 70 2.59 20.39 -4.47
CA PRO A 70 2.67 20.62 -5.91
C PRO A 70 4.05 20.26 -6.48
N GLN A 71 5.12 20.33 -5.68
CA GLN A 71 6.46 19.96 -6.12
C GLN A 71 6.59 18.45 -6.29
N ILE A 72 5.98 17.65 -5.40
CA ILE A 72 5.92 16.19 -5.57
C ILE A 72 5.06 15.86 -6.78
N LEU A 73 3.84 16.38 -6.83
CA LEU A 73 2.90 16.07 -7.91
C LEU A 73 3.48 16.42 -9.27
N THR A 74 4.18 17.56 -9.40
CA THR A 74 4.88 17.92 -10.65
C THR A 74 6.05 16.98 -10.95
N SER A 75 6.87 16.66 -9.94
CA SER A 75 8.05 15.83 -10.14
C SER A 75 7.72 14.40 -10.54
N PHE A 76 6.58 13.87 -10.07
CA PHE A 76 6.12 12.51 -10.34
C PHE A 76 5.36 12.40 -11.66
N ALA A 77 5.24 13.48 -12.43
CA ALA A 77 4.65 13.44 -13.76
C ALA A 77 5.39 12.44 -14.67
N ASN A 78 4.62 11.56 -15.33
CA ASN A 78 5.08 10.50 -16.22
C ASN A 78 6.00 9.44 -15.58
N SER A 79 6.01 9.33 -14.24
CA SER A 79 6.88 8.40 -13.49
C SER A 79 6.39 6.96 -13.38
N ASN A 80 5.18 6.66 -13.88
CA ASN A 80 4.45 5.41 -13.63
C ASN A 80 4.13 5.07 -12.17
N ILE A 81 4.59 5.87 -11.19
CA ILE A 81 4.29 5.69 -9.78
C ILE A 81 2.86 6.15 -9.50
N GLU A 82 2.05 5.27 -8.92
CA GLU A 82 0.70 5.56 -8.45
C GLU A 82 0.77 6.30 -7.12
N LEU A 83 0.03 7.40 -6.99
CA LEU A 83 -0.02 8.22 -5.79
C LEU A 83 -1.40 8.16 -5.13
N ILE A 84 -1.40 7.88 -3.83
CA ILE A 84 -2.47 8.28 -2.93
C ILE A 84 -2.07 9.63 -2.32
N VAL A 85 -2.91 10.64 -2.51
CA VAL A 85 -2.76 11.96 -1.87
C VAL A 85 -3.72 12.07 -0.69
N THR A 86 -3.47 13.01 0.22
CA THR A 86 -4.29 13.16 1.43
C THR A 86 -4.87 14.57 1.51
N VAL A 87 -6.16 14.65 1.83
CA VAL A 87 -6.80 15.86 2.34
C VAL A 87 -6.47 15.96 3.82
N GLU A 88 -5.82 17.05 4.21
CA GLU A 88 -5.41 17.32 5.59
C GLU A 88 -6.64 17.42 6.51
N ASN A 89 -6.48 17.02 7.78
CA ASN A 89 -7.59 16.92 8.74
C ASN A 89 -8.31 18.27 8.92
N GLU A 90 -7.57 19.37 8.89
CA GLU A 90 -8.03 20.74 9.08
C GLU A 90 -8.93 21.22 7.92
N MET A 91 -8.83 20.59 6.75
CA MET A 91 -9.61 20.96 5.56
C MET A 91 -11.01 20.36 5.56
N LEU A 92 -11.30 19.35 6.40
CA LEU A 92 -12.56 18.61 6.37
C LEU A 92 -13.78 19.53 6.53
N ALA A 93 -13.74 20.47 7.47
CA ALA A 93 -14.85 21.39 7.75
C ALA A 93 -15.20 22.28 6.53
N GLN A 94 -14.21 22.64 5.72
CA GLN A 94 -14.43 23.40 4.50
C GLN A 94 -14.95 22.52 3.36
N LEU A 95 -14.50 21.27 3.30
CA LEU A 95 -14.78 20.36 2.19
C LEU A 95 -16.12 19.64 2.30
N ILE A 96 -16.87 19.83 3.39
CA ILE A 96 -18.28 19.40 3.47
C ILE A 96 -19.15 20.08 2.40
N TYR A 97 -18.74 21.26 1.91
CA TYR A 97 -19.49 22.03 0.93
C TYR A 97 -19.07 21.66 -0.52
N PRO A 98 -20.01 21.27 -1.41
CA PRO A 98 -19.68 20.78 -2.74
C PRO A 98 -18.88 21.75 -3.63
N GLN A 99 -19.14 23.05 -3.55
CA GLN A 99 -18.41 24.05 -4.35
C GLN A 99 -16.95 24.17 -3.92
N GLN A 100 -16.69 24.11 -2.61
CA GLN A 100 -15.37 24.14 -2.02
C GLN A 100 -14.60 22.85 -2.36
N ALA A 101 -15.27 21.69 -2.32
CA ALA A 101 -14.69 20.43 -2.76
C ALA A 101 -14.35 20.44 -4.26
N LEU A 102 -15.24 20.98 -5.11
CA LEU A 102 -14.97 21.13 -6.54
C LEU A 102 -13.77 22.04 -6.80
N GLN A 103 -13.68 23.16 -6.09
CA GLN A 103 -12.53 24.05 -6.15
C GLN A 103 -11.26 23.32 -5.70
N TRP A 104 -11.33 22.59 -4.60
CA TRP A 104 -10.19 21.84 -4.08
C TRP A 104 -9.68 20.80 -5.09
N VAL A 105 -10.55 19.98 -5.67
CA VAL A 105 -10.15 18.98 -6.69
C VAL A 105 -9.61 19.68 -7.95
N SER A 106 -10.24 20.78 -8.38
CA SER A 106 -9.82 21.55 -9.55
C SER A 106 -8.44 22.20 -9.38
N THR A 107 -8.05 22.53 -8.15
CA THR A 107 -6.77 23.16 -7.83
C THR A 107 -5.67 22.14 -7.52
N HIS A 108 -5.98 21.09 -6.75
CA HIS A 108 -4.96 20.21 -6.17
C HIS A 108 -4.79 18.88 -6.93
N ILE A 109 -5.78 18.47 -7.73
CA ILE A 109 -5.77 17.16 -8.43
C ILE A 109 -5.72 17.35 -9.94
N LYS A 110 -6.71 18.08 -10.48
CA LYS A 110 -6.92 18.23 -11.93
C LYS A 110 -5.68 18.73 -12.70
N PRO A 111 -4.87 19.68 -12.21
CA PRO A 111 -3.72 20.17 -12.97
C PRO A 111 -2.62 19.13 -13.19
N TYR A 112 -2.56 18.11 -12.34
CA TYR A 112 -1.51 17.09 -12.38
C TYR A 112 -1.96 15.80 -13.09
N PHE A 113 -3.26 15.54 -13.16
CA PHE A 113 -3.82 14.37 -13.82
C PHE A 113 -3.99 14.59 -15.35
N PRO A 114 -3.66 13.63 -16.23
CA PRO A 114 -3.21 12.26 -15.94
C PRO A 114 -1.68 12.09 -15.91
N ALA A 115 -0.90 13.18 -16.11
CA ALA A 115 0.56 13.08 -16.16
C ALA A 115 1.10 12.43 -14.87
N THR A 116 0.59 12.84 -13.72
CA THR A 116 0.83 12.19 -12.43
C THR A 116 -0.31 11.22 -12.15
N ARG A 117 0.03 9.95 -11.91
CA ARG A 117 -0.95 8.87 -11.72
C ARG A 117 -1.52 8.91 -10.29
N ILE A 118 -2.36 9.90 -10.01
CA ILE A 118 -3.15 9.94 -8.77
C ILE A 118 -4.24 8.87 -8.88
N THR A 119 -4.25 7.91 -7.96
CA THR A 119 -5.19 6.77 -7.95
C THR A 119 -6.09 6.75 -6.73
N GLY A 120 -5.76 7.54 -5.70
CA GLY A 120 -6.55 7.63 -4.49
C GLY A 120 -6.45 8.99 -3.80
N ILE A 121 -7.53 9.36 -3.12
CA ILE A 121 -7.59 10.49 -2.18
C ILE A 121 -7.99 9.95 -0.81
N ALA A 122 -7.09 10.09 0.16
CA ALA A 122 -7.36 9.87 1.57
C ALA A 122 -8.00 11.13 2.15
N VAL A 123 -9.26 11.05 2.58
CA VAL A 123 -9.94 12.16 3.23
C VAL A 123 -9.67 12.10 4.73
N GLY A 124 -8.74 12.93 5.19
CA GLY A 124 -8.20 12.88 6.53
C GLY A 124 -7.27 11.67 6.77
N ASN A 125 -6.74 11.59 7.98
CA ASN A 125 -5.97 10.47 8.50
C ASN A 125 -6.32 10.25 9.97
N GLU A 126 -6.74 9.02 10.31
CA GLU A 126 -7.06 8.58 11.68
C GLU A 126 -8.10 9.44 12.41
N ILE A 127 -9.09 9.96 11.68
CA ILE A 127 -10.14 10.88 12.18
C ILE A 127 -10.90 10.35 13.41
N PHE A 128 -11.11 9.04 13.49
CA PHE A 128 -11.85 8.41 14.58
C PHE A 128 -11.10 8.36 15.92
N THR A 129 -9.79 8.58 15.89
CA THR A 129 -8.90 8.41 17.06
C THR A 129 -8.10 9.67 17.36
N GLY A 130 -8.36 10.77 16.64
CA GLY A 130 -7.78 12.08 16.91
C GLY A 130 -8.46 12.78 18.09
N ASP A 131 -7.78 13.81 18.61
CA ASP A 131 -8.26 14.60 19.76
C ASP A 131 -9.49 15.46 19.42
N ASP A 132 -9.59 15.93 18.17
CA ASP A 132 -10.73 16.71 17.70
C ASP A 132 -11.87 15.83 17.22
N THR A 133 -12.74 15.46 18.16
CA THR A 133 -13.95 14.67 17.89
C THR A 133 -14.93 15.32 16.91
N THR A 134 -14.83 16.64 16.65
CA THR A 134 -15.73 17.32 15.70
C THR A 134 -15.48 16.88 14.26
N LEU A 135 -14.25 16.44 13.95
CA LEU A 135 -13.88 15.98 12.61
C LEU A 135 -14.69 14.77 12.14
N MET A 136 -15.16 13.92 13.07
CA MET A 136 -16.03 12.78 12.74
C MET A 136 -17.33 13.22 12.07
N ALA A 137 -17.87 14.40 12.41
CA ALA A 137 -19.09 14.94 11.81
C ALA A 137 -18.85 15.45 10.37
N TYR A 138 -17.62 15.87 10.06
CA TYR A 138 -17.26 16.42 8.76
C TYR A 138 -16.80 15.35 7.76
N LEU A 139 -16.30 14.21 8.25
CA LEU A 139 -15.66 13.18 7.44
C LEU A 139 -16.52 12.71 6.25
N VAL A 140 -17.71 12.17 6.50
CA VAL A 140 -18.54 11.60 5.42
C VAL A 140 -19.04 12.69 4.46
N PRO A 141 -19.55 13.86 4.93
CA PRO A 141 -19.87 14.95 4.02
C PRO A 141 -18.70 15.39 3.13
N ALA A 142 -17.48 15.47 3.68
CA ALA A 142 -16.28 15.80 2.90
C ALA A 142 -15.95 14.72 1.86
N MET A 143 -16.01 13.43 2.22
CA MET A 143 -15.83 12.32 1.28
C MET A 143 -16.84 12.37 0.13
N VAL A 144 -18.13 12.60 0.45
CA VAL A 144 -19.21 12.72 -0.54
C VAL A 144 -18.97 13.91 -1.47
N SER A 145 -18.62 15.07 -0.92
CA SER A 145 -18.37 16.28 -1.70
C SER A 145 -17.13 16.16 -2.60
N ILE A 146 -16.04 15.55 -2.12
CA ILE A 146 -14.84 15.25 -2.93
C ILE A 146 -15.17 14.27 -4.05
N HIS A 147 -15.88 13.18 -3.76
CA HIS A 147 -16.29 12.24 -4.80
C HIS A 147 -17.23 12.88 -5.82
N GLY A 148 -18.19 13.70 -5.37
CA GLY A 148 -19.07 14.46 -6.26
C GLY A 148 -18.30 15.40 -7.19
N ALA A 149 -17.23 16.03 -6.71
CA ALA A 149 -16.33 16.83 -7.53
C ALA A 149 -15.57 15.98 -8.57
N LEU A 150 -15.08 14.80 -8.18
CA LEU A 150 -14.45 13.86 -9.12
C LEU A 150 -15.42 13.41 -10.22
N VAL A 151 -16.68 13.09 -9.88
CA VAL A 151 -17.72 12.73 -10.85
C VAL A 151 -17.99 13.87 -11.82
N GLN A 152 -18.14 15.11 -11.32
CA GLN A 152 -18.36 16.29 -12.18
C GLN A 152 -17.20 16.54 -13.16
N LEU A 153 -15.98 16.17 -12.77
CA LEU A 153 -14.77 16.31 -13.59
C LEU A 153 -14.44 15.06 -14.42
N GLY A 154 -15.23 13.98 -14.32
CA GLY A 154 -15.00 12.72 -15.03
C GLY A 154 -13.78 11.92 -14.54
N LEU A 155 -13.41 12.07 -13.27
CA LEU A 155 -12.22 11.47 -12.66
C LEU A 155 -12.54 10.32 -11.68
N ASP A 156 -13.81 10.10 -11.35
CA ASP A 156 -14.27 9.13 -10.36
C ASP A 156 -13.95 7.67 -10.71
N SER A 157 -13.86 7.35 -12.00
CA SER A 157 -13.46 6.01 -12.47
C SER A 157 -11.95 5.74 -12.33
N HIS A 158 -11.15 6.78 -12.07
CA HIS A 158 -9.69 6.70 -11.97
C HIS A 158 -9.17 6.89 -10.54
N ILE A 159 -9.90 7.64 -9.71
CA ILE A 159 -9.46 8.08 -8.39
C ILE A 159 -10.44 7.61 -7.33
N GLN A 160 -9.99 6.67 -6.49
CA GLN A 160 -10.78 6.17 -5.35
C GLN A 160 -10.77 7.17 -4.20
N VAL A 161 -11.85 7.24 -3.42
CA VAL A 161 -11.94 8.08 -2.22
C VAL A 161 -12.14 7.19 -1.01
N SER A 162 -11.27 7.31 -0.02
CA SER A 162 -11.38 6.56 1.23
C SER A 162 -10.79 7.35 2.40
N THR A 163 -10.76 6.77 3.59
CA THR A 163 -10.22 7.40 4.80
C THR A 163 -9.40 6.36 5.61
N PRO A 164 -8.08 6.58 5.78
CA PRO A 164 -7.23 5.75 6.61
C PRO A 164 -7.68 5.78 8.08
N SER A 165 -7.91 4.61 8.66
CA SER A 165 -8.36 4.45 10.05
C SER A 165 -7.33 3.67 10.87
N SER A 166 -6.99 4.19 12.06
CA SER A 166 -6.25 3.41 13.07
C SER A 166 -7.02 2.17 13.46
N LEU A 167 -6.32 1.08 13.81
CA LEU A 167 -6.97 -0.12 14.38
C LEU A 167 -7.66 0.14 15.73
N ALA A 168 -7.37 1.25 16.40
CA ALA A 168 -8.04 1.62 17.64
C ALA A 168 -9.54 1.96 17.48
N VAL A 169 -10.08 1.94 16.24
CA VAL A 169 -11.53 1.94 15.98
C VAL A 169 -12.23 0.63 16.35
N LEU A 170 -11.47 -0.47 16.53
CA LEU A 170 -12.02 -1.76 16.93
C LEU A 170 -12.25 -1.80 18.44
N ALA A 171 -13.40 -2.34 18.85
CA ALA A 171 -13.67 -2.74 20.23
C ALA A 171 -13.10 -4.12 20.52
N GLU A 172 -13.28 -5.05 19.59
CA GLU A 172 -12.80 -6.42 19.67
C GLU A 172 -11.98 -6.73 18.43
N SER A 173 -10.83 -7.37 18.62
CA SER A 173 -9.94 -7.81 17.53
C SER A 173 -9.33 -9.20 17.77
N TYR A 174 -9.58 -9.81 18.94
CA TYR A 174 -9.14 -11.15 19.28
C TYR A 174 -10.28 -12.02 19.84
N PRO A 175 -10.51 -13.22 19.28
CA PRO A 175 -9.92 -13.72 18.04
C PRO A 175 -10.38 -12.87 16.83
N PRO A 176 -9.73 -12.94 15.65
CA PRO A 176 -10.09 -12.11 14.49
C PRO A 176 -11.58 -12.16 14.11
N SER A 177 -12.23 -13.33 14.19
CA SER A 177 -13.67 -13.48 13.94
C SER A 177 -14.58 -12.71 14.91
N ALA A 178 -14.08 -12.34 16.09
CA ALA A 178 -14.79 -11.50 17.04
C ALA A 178 -14.76 -10.01 16.66
N GLY A 179 -13.99 -9.63 15.62
CA GLY A 179 -13.86 -8.28 15.07
C GLY A 179 -15.14 -7.44 15.12
N SER A 180 -15.08 -6.31 15.80
CA SER A 180 -16.18 -5.32 15.81
C SER A 180 -15.68 -3.92 16.08
N PHE A 181 -16.35 -2.92 15.49
CA PHE A 181 -16.08 -1.51 15.76
C PHE A 181 -16.61 -1.07 17.13
N LYS A 182 -15.97 -0.06 17.72
CA LYS A 182 -16.44 0.59 18.94
C LYS A 182 -17.79 1.27 18.75
N SER A 183 -18.59 1.28 19.81
CA SER A 183 -19.90 1.94 19.83
C SER A 183 -19.81 3.42 19.47
N GLU A 184 -18.78 4.11 19.95
CA GLU A 184 -18.59 5.55 19.75
C GLU A 184 -18.41 5.92 18.27
N VAL A 185 -17.82 5.03 17.46
CA VAL A 185 -17.60 5.28 16.03
C VAL A 185 -18.72 4.74 15.14
N TYR A 186 -19.61 3.90 15.68
CA TYR A 186 -20.53 3.06 14.91
C TYR A 186 -21.41 3.84 13.93
N ALA A 187 -21.95 4.98 14.36
CA ALA A 187 -22.85 5.82 13.55
C ALA A 187 -22.14 6.41 12.31
N THR A 188 -20.94 6.97 12.50
CA THR A 188 -20.12 7.53 11.41
C THR A 188 -19.51 6.41 10.56
N MET A 189 -19.04 5.33 11.19
CA MET A 189 -18.49 4.16 10.50
C MET A 189 -19.51 3.54 9.54
N SER A 190 -20.78 3.39 9.96
CA SER A 190 -21.85 2.89 9.09
C SER A 190 -22.01 3.73 7.82
N GLN A 191 -21.91 5.05 7.96
CA GLN A 191 -21.99 5.98 6.83
C GLN A 191 -20.74 5.91 5.93
N VAL A 192 -19.55 5.75 6.50
CA VAL A 192 -18.31 5.50 5.75
C VAL A 192 -18.44 4.21 4.94
N LEU A 193 -18.83 3.10 5.56
CA LEU A 193 -18.97 1.82 4.87
C LEU A 193 -20.03 1.86 3.76
N LYS A 194 -21.15 2.56 4.00
CA LYS A 194 -22.16 2.83 2.95
C LYS A 194 -21.57 3.57 1.76
N PHE A 195 -20.80 4.63 2.02
CA PHE A 195 -20.14 5.41 0.98
C PHE A 195 -19.16 4.54 0.19
N LEU A 196 -18.29 3.79 0.87
CA LEU A 196 -17.27 2.93 0.26
C LEU A 196 -17.91 1.83 -0.60
N ALA A 197 -18.96 1.18 -0.10
CA ALA A 197 -19.72 0.18 -0.86
C ALA A 197 -20.33 0.79 -2.13
N SER A 198 -20.91 1.98 -2.04
CA SER A 198 -21.56 2.65 -3.18
C SER A 198 -20.58 3.12 -4.26
N THR A 199 -19.36 3.48 -3.85
CA THR A 199 -18.29 3.96 -4.75
C THR A 199 -17.30 2.87 -5.14
N LYS A 200 -17.46 1.64 -4.63
CA LYS A 200 -16.51 0.52 -4.80
C LYS A 200 -15.08 0.88 -4.37
N SER A 201 -14.98 1.69 -3.31
CA SER A 201 -13.70 2.10 -2.73
C SER A 201 -13.29 1.16 -1.59
N PRO A 202 -11.99 0.91 -1.40
CA PRO A 202 -11.49 0.09 -0.30
C PRO A 202 -11.61 0.81 1.06
N PHE A 203 -11.66 0.06 2.14
CA PHE A 203 -11.43 0.55 3.50
C PHE A 203 -9.93 0.54 3.80
N TRP A 204 -9.38 1.67 4.23
CA TRP A 204 -7.96 1.82 4.51
C TRP A 204 -7.66 1.76 6.00
N ILE A 205 -6.67 0.95 6.38
CA ILE A 205 -6.26 0.81 7.77
C ILE A 205 -4.78 1.10 7.98
N ASN A 206 -4.50 1.79 9.08
CA ASN A 206 -3.16 1.91 9.64
C ASN A 206 -3.01 0.81 10.70
N ALA A 207 -2.22 -0.21 10.38
CA ALA A 207 -2.14 -1.45 11.12
C ALA A 207 -0.69 -1.76 11.53
N TYR A 208 -0.42 -1.68 12.83
CA TYR A 208 0.94 -1.82 13.38
C TYR A 208 0.98 -2.92 14.45
N PRO A 209 1.43 -4.14 14.09
CA PRO A 209 1.75 -5.18 15.07
C PRO A 209 2.74 -4.74 16.15
N TYR A 210 3.61 -3.77 15.82
CA TYR A 210 4.54 -3.15 16.77
C TYR A 210 3.86 -2.64 18.03
N PHE A 211 2.75 -1.88 17.93
CA PHE A 211 2.10 -1.30 19.10
C PHE A 211 1.53 -2.36 20.04
N ALA A 212 0.94 -3.43 19.50
CA ALA A 212 0.47 -4.54 20.29
C ALA A 212 1.64 -5.18 21.08
N TYR A 213 2.75 -5.49 20.41
CA TYR A 213 3.92 -6.06 21.07
C TYR A 213 4.54 -5.11 22.11
N LYS A 214 4.63 -3.82 21.80
CA LYS A 214 5.14 -2.79 22.72
C LYS A 214 4.32 -2.74 24.01
N ASP A 215 3.00 -2.92 23.91
CA ASP A 215 2.07 -2.83 25.05
C ASP A 215 2.01 -4.11 25.90
N ASP A 216 2.20 -5.29 25.31
CA ASP A 216 2.22 -6.58 26.04
C ASP A 216 3.28 -7.56 25.50
N PRO A 217 4.58 -7.27 25.70
CA PRO A 217 5.68 -8.09 25.16
C PRO A 217 5.82 -9.45 25.88
N GLU A 218 5.18 -9.61 27.04
CA GLU A 218 5.20 -10.87 27.80
C GLU A 218 4.22 -11.90 27.22
N ARG A 219 3.06 -11.45 26.71
CA ARG A 219 2.04 -12.34 26.14
C ARG A 219 2.09 -12.41 24.62
N ILE A 220 2.55 -11.36 23.95
CA ILE A 220 2.59 -11.30 22.50
C ILE A 220 3.97 -11.75 22.02
N SER A 221 4.00 -12.87 21.31
CA SER A 221 5.23 -13.40 20.73
C SER A 221 5.84 -12.41 19.73
N LEU A 222 7.13 -12.09 19.92
CA LEU A 222 7.89 -11.29 18.97
C LEU A 222 7.91 -11.95 17.58
N ASP A 223 8.04 -13.27 17.50
CA ASP A 223 8.06 -13.97 16.22
C ASP A 223 6.73 -13.86 15.45
N TYR A 224 5.60 -13.84 16.18
CA TYR A 224 4.27 -13.67 15.60
C TYR A 224 4.06 -12.27 14.99
N VAL A 225 4.59 -11.23 15.63
CA VAL A 225 4.47 -9.86 15.12
C VAL A 225 5.54 -9.51 14.07
N LEU A 226 6.64 -10.25 14.01
CA LEU A 226 7.72 -10.09 13.03
C LEU A 226 7.59 -10.98 11.78
N PHE A 227 6.50 -11.75 11.66
CA PHE A 227 6.31 -12.77 10.60
C PHE A 227 7.39 -13.88 10.58
N ASN A 228 8.09 -14.10 11.69
CA ASN A 228 9.03 -15.20 11.80
C ASN A 228 8.29 -16.54 11.95
N PRO A 229 8.95 -17.69 11.70
CA PRO A 229 8.35 -18.99 12.00
C PRO A 229 7.92 -19.09 13.46
N ASN A 230 6.63 -19.36 13.69
CA ASN A 230 6.03 -19.48 15.02
C ASN A 230 4.81 -20.42 14.96
N SER A 231 4.22 -20.75 16.11
CA SER A 231 3.02 -21.60 16.17
C SER A 231 1.75 -20.92 15.64
N GLY A 232 1.77 -19.60 15.52
CA GLY A 232 0.60 -18.77 15.20
C GLY A 232 -0.48 -18.86 16.27
N MET A 233 -1.68 -18.46 15.87
CA MET A 233 -2.91 -18.64 16.62
C MET A 233 -3.98 -19.24 15.72
N VAL A 234 -4.87 -20.07 16.29
CA VAL A 234 -6.03 -20.62 15.57
C VAL A 234 -7.27 -19.94 16.10
N ASP A 235 -8.03 -19.31 15.20
CA ASP A 235 -9.28 -18.68 15.56
C ASP A 235 -10.28 -19.78 16.00
N PRO A 236 -10.79 -19.72 17.24
CA PRO A 236 -11.56 -20.84 17.81
C PRO A 236 -12.90 -21.07 17.13
N TYR A 237 -13.43 -20.08 16.40
CA TYR A 237 -14.73 -20.16 15.74
C TYR A 237 -14.60 -20.54 14.27
N THR A 238 -13.71 -19.87 13.54
CA THR A 238 -13.53 -20.06 12.09
C THR A 238 -12.52 -21.16 11.76
N LYS A 239 -11.69 -21.56 12.73
CA LYS A 239 -10.57 -22.51 12.57
C LYS A 239 -9.47 -22.03 11.62
N LEU A 240 -9.50 -20.76 11.24
CA LEU A 240 -8.43 -20.15 10.45
C LEU A 240 -7.17 -20.02 11.31
N HIS A 241 -6.04 -20.46 10.76
CA HIS A 241 -4.73 -20.30 11.37
C HIS A 241 -4.08 -19.02 10.87
N TYR A 242 -3.66 -18.18 11.81
CA TYR A 242 -2.90 -16.96 11.55
C TYR A 242 -1.49 -17.17 12.07
N ASP A 243 -0.52 -17.17 11.17
CA ASP A 243 0.89 -17.26 11.51
C ASP A 243 1.54 -15.89 11.76
N ASN A 244 0.80 -14.80 11.55
CA ASN A 244 1.26 -13.45 11.80
C ASN A 244 0.12 -12.51 12.23
N MET A 245 0.48 -11.47 13.00
CA MET A 245 -0.50 -10.53 13.55
C MET A 245 -1.11 -9.60 12.50
N LEU A 246 -0.36 -9.14 11.50
CA LEU A 246 -0.89 -8.16 10.52
C LEU A 246 -2.10 -8.74 9.79
N TYR A 247 -2.05 -10.01 9.38
CA TYR A 247 -3.16 -10.65 8.68
C TYR A 247 -4.33 -10.95 9.62
N ALA A 248 -4.06 -11.26 10.89
CA ALA A 248 -5.09 -11.34 11.92
C ALA A 248 -5.81 -10.00 12.12
N GLN A 249 -5.07 -8.88 12.13
CA GLN A 249 -5.64 -7.53 12.23
C GLN A 249 -6.47 -7.14 11.00
N VAL A 250 -5.99 -7.46 9.79
CA VAL A 250 -6.75 -7.24 8.54
C VAL A 250 -8.07 -8.02 8.57
N ASP A 251 -8.03 -9.30 8.95
CA ASP A 251 -9.24 -10.11 9.00
C ASP A 251 -10.18 -9.68 10.13
N ALA A 252 -9.67 -9.21 11.27
CA ALA A 252 -10.50 -8.62 12.32
C ALA A 252 -11.32 -7.43 11.81
N VAL A 253 -10.72 -6.57 10.99
CA VAL A 253 -11.43 -5.46 10.33
C VAL A 253 -12.43 -5.97 9.31
N ILE A 254 -12.07 -6.99 8.50
CA ILE A 254 -13.01 -7.60 7.54
C ILE A 254 -14.25 -8.15 8.27
N PHE A 255 -14.07 -8.85 9.38
CA PHE A 255 -15.17 -9.34 10.21
C PHE A 255 -16.00 -8.20 10.83
N ALA A 256 -15.36 -7.13 11.28
CA ALA A 256 -16.06 -5.96 11.83
C ALA A 256 -16.95 -5.29 10.76
N ILE A 257 -16.45 -5.14 9.54
CA ILE A 257 -17.19 -4.59 8.39
C ILE A 257 -18.36 -5.51 8.00
N ALA A 258 -18.11 -6.82 7.92
CA ALA A 258 -19.13 -7.83 7.63
C ALA A 258 -20.27 -7.79 8.66
N ARG A 259 -19.94 -7.65 9.95
CA ARG A 259 -20.93 -7.53 11.04
C ARG A 259 -21.84 -6.31 10.90
N MET A 260 -21.37 -5.25 10.23
CA MET A 260 -22.20 -4.08 9.91
C MET A 260 -23.02 -4.24 8.62
N GLY A 261 -22.97 -5.41 7.97
CA GLY A 261 -23.73 -5.73 6.76
C GLY A 261 -23.07 -5.31 5.44
N TYR A 262 -21.77 -5.02 5.45
CA TYR A 262 -21.02 -4.56 4.27
C TYR A 262 -20.01 -5.59 3.77
N ASP A 263 -20.48 -6.81 3.58
CA ASP A 263 -19.67 -7.87 2.97
C ASP A 263 -19.13 -7.43 1.60
N GLY A 264 -17.85 -7.71 1.34
CA GLY A 264 -17.23 -7.46 0.04
C GLY A 264 -16.48 -6.13 -0.10
N ILE A 265 -16.51 -5.23 0.89
CA ILE A 265 -15.55 -4.12 0.92
C ILE A 265 -14.13 -4.70 1.05
N GLU A 266 -13.22 -4.24 0.19
CA GLU A 266 -11.81 -4.58 0.24
C GLU A 266 -11.14 -3.82 1.39
N VAL A 267 -10.30 -4.50 2.18
CA VAL A 267 -9.47 -3.85 3.20
C VAL A 267 -8.04 -3.78 2.68
N ARG A 268 -7.45 -2.58 2.68
CA ARG A 268 -6.03 -2.37 2.35
C ARG A 268 -5.32 -1.71 3.53
N VAL A 269 -4.02 -2.00 3.67
CA VAL A 269 -3.19 -1.41 4.71
C VAL A 269 -2.54 -0.15 4.15
N SER A 270 -3.01 1.02 4.57
CA SER A 270 -2.45 2.33 4.18
C SER A 270 -1.17 2.65 4.94
N GLU A 271 -0.96 2.05 6.10
CA GLU A 271 0.30 2.16 6.84
C GLU A 271 0.58 0.92 7.67
N THR A 272 1.83 0.48 7.64
CA THR A 272 2.39 -0.48 8.59
C THR A 272 3.91 -0.38 8.59
N GLY A 273 4.54 -0.56 9.74
CA GLY A 273 5.98 -0.44 9.86
C GLY A 273 6.47 -0.83 11.23
N TRP A 274 7.78 -0.68 11.45
CA TRP A 274 8.41 -0.98 12.72
C TRP A 274 9.56 0.01 12.98
N PRO A 275 9.59 0.69 14.12
CA PRO A 275 10.61 1.70 14.39
C PRO A 275 11.96 1.05 14.71
N SER A 276 13.02 1.63 14.18
CA SER A 276 14.39 1.15 14.35
C SER A 276 15.07 1.61 15.65
N LYS A 277 14.45 2.56 16.34
CA LYS A 277 14.90 3.11 17.61
C LYS A 277 13.70 3.72 18.34
N GLY A 278 13.60 3.51 19.65
CA GLY A 278 12.56 4.13 20.49
C GLY A 278 13.11 4.61 21.83
N ASP A 279 12.22 5.15 22.66
CA ASP A 279 12.49 5.48 24.06
C ASP A 279 12.64 4.22 24.91
N LEU A 280 13.06 4.36 26.17
CA LEU A 280 13.32 3.21 27.06
C LEU A 280 12.10 2.30 27.28
N ASN A 281 10.89 2.84 27.18
CA ASN A 281 9.62 2.11 27.33
C ASN A 281 9.07 1.59 25.98
N GLU A 282 9.78 1.80 24.88
CA GLU A 282 9.36 1.38 23.54
C GLU A 282 9.97 0.03 23.17
N VAL A 283 9.57 -0.99 23.92
CA VAL A 283 10.11 -2.35 23.80
C VAL A 283 9.95 -2.87 22.37
N GLY A 284 11.03 -3.41 21.82
CA GLY A 284 11.07 -3.96 20.47
C GLY A 284 11.50 -2.97 19.39
N ALA A 285 11.59 -1.67 19.66
CA ALA A 285 12.07 -0.67 18.71
C ALA A 285 13.60 -0.74 18.51
N THR A 286 14.05 -1.67 17.68
CA THR A 286 15.47 -1.88 17.35
C THR A 286 15.68 -2.01 15.85
N ILE A 287 16.91 -1.72 15.40
CA ILE A 287 17.30 -1.86 13.99
C ILE A 287 17.07 -3.30 13.50
N GLU A 288 17.38 -4.29 14.33
CA GLU A 288 17.23 -5.70 14.00
C GLU A 288 15.76 -6.07 13.77
N ASN A 289 14.87 -5.68 14.68
CA ASN A 289 13.44 -5.98 14.55
C ASN A 289 12.81 -5.22 13.38
N ALA A 290 13.18 -3.95 13.18
CA ALA A 290 12.71 -3.17 12.04
C ALA A 290 13.14 -3.79 10.70
N ALA A 291 14.39 -4.25 10.61
CA ALA A 291 14.90 -4.95 9.43
C ALA A 291 14.19 -6.28 9.19
N VAL A 292 13.86 -7.04 10.24
CA VAL A 292 13.13 -8.30 10.13
C VAL A 292 11.69 -8.07 9.68
N TYR A 293 10.94 -7.19 10.36
CA TYR A 293 9.55 -6.89 10.05
C TYR A 293 9.38 -6.46 8.59
N ASN A 294 10.11 -5.41 8.19
CA ASN A 294 9.98 -4.81 6.86
C ASN A 294 10.46 -5.76 5.74
N ARG A 295 11.50 -6.57 5.99
CA ARG A 295 11.96 -7.59 5.02
C ARG A 295 10.95 -8.72 4.87
N ASN A 296 10.38 -9.21 5.96
CA ASN A 296 9.40 -10.30 5.90
C ASN A 296 8.09 -9.83 5.27
N LEU A 297 7.64 -8.61 5.58
CA LEU A 297 6.51 -7.98 4.89
C LEU A 297 6.74 -7.89 3.38
N LEU A 298 7.91 -7.41 2.95
CA LEU A 298 8.27 -7.35 1.53
C LEU A 298 8.20 -8.73 0.86
N ARG A 299 8.71 -9.79 1.52
CA ARG A 299 8.65 -11.16 1.00
C ARG A 299 7.21 -11.65 0.79
N ARG A 300 6.33 -11.43 1.76
CA ARG A 300 4.91 -11.81 1.63
C ARG A 300 4.20 -11.05 0.52
N GLN A 301 4.50 -9.75 0.39
CA GLN A 301 3.97 -8.94 -0.72
C GLN A 301 4.43 -9.46 -2.09
N LEU A 302 5.71 -9.82 -2.23
CA LEU A 302 6.24 -10.41 -3.48
C LEU A 302 5.60 -11.76 -3.82
N GLN A 303 5.22 -12.54 -2.80
CA GLN A 303 4.46 -13.78 -2.95
C GLN A 303 2.97 -13.55 -3.25
N LYS A 304 2.52 -12.29 -3.25
CA LYS A 304 1.12 -11.88 -3.44
C LYS A 304 0.19 -12.54 -2.43
N GLU A 305 0.67 -12.72 -1.21
CA GLU A 305 -0.04 -13.45 -0.16
C GLU A 305 -1.30 -12.68 0.30
N GLY A 306 -2.39 -13.43 0.48
CA GLY A 306 -3.62 -12.96 1.11
C GLY A 306 -3.70 -13.35 2.58
N THR A 307 -4.74 -12.91 3.26
CA THR A 307 -5.01 -13.34 4.65
C THR A 307 -5.60 -14.75 4.70
N PRO A 308 -5.60 -15.43 5.86
CA PRO A 308 -6.30 -16.70 6.02
C PRO A 308 -7.79 -16.67 5.61
N LEU A 309 -8.52 -15.58 5.87
CA LEU A 309 -9.92 -15.43 5.43
C LEU A 309 -10.05 -15.21 3.91
N ARG A 310 -9.08 -14.52 3.30
CA ARG A 310 -9.09 -14.19 1.86
C ARG A 310 -7.77 -14.61 1.18
N PRO A 311 -7.44 -15.92 1.12
CA PRO A 311 -6.11 -16.39 0.71
C PRO A 311 -5.78 -16.11 -0.77
N ASN A 312 -6.80 -15.93 -1.60
CA ASN A 312 -6.65 -15.68 -3.04
C ASN A 312 -6.63 -14.19 -3.41
N ILE A 313 -6.75 -13.30 -2.42
CA ILE A 313 -6.74 -11.85 -2.63
C ILE A 313 -5.54 -11.30 -1.88
N ARG A 314 -4.52 -10.85 -2.61
CA ARG A 314 -3.35 -10.20 -2.03
C ARG A 314 -3.78 -9.02 -1.15
N VAL A 315 -3.23 -8.94 0.06
CA VAL A 315 -3.37 -7.73 0.89
C VAL A 315 -2.50 -6.63 0.30
N GLU A 316 -3.10 -5.55 -0.20
CA GLU A 316 -2.34 -4.37 -0.62
C GLU A 316 -1.85 -3.57 0.59
N VAL A 317 -0.54 -3.27 0.63
CA VAL A 317 0.13 -2.67 1.78
C VAL A 317 0.99 -1.50 1.36
N TYR A 318 0.96 -0.43 2.16
CA TYR A 318 1.88 0.70 2.12
C TYR A 318 2.76 0.71 3.37
N LEU A 319 4.07 0.52 3.17
CA LEU A 319 5.06 0.51 4.24
C LEU A 319 5.27 1.92 4.80
N PHE A 320 5.25 2.07 6.12
CA PHE A 320 5.57 3.29 6.84
C PHE A 320 6.98 3.18 7.45
N ALA A 321 7.96 3.97 7.01
CA ALA A 321 7.93 4.96 5.92
C ALA A 321 9.23 4.98 5.10
N LEU A 322 9.27 5.81 4.05
CA LEU A 322 10.45 5.94 3.20
C LEU A 322 11.65 6.51 3.98
N PHE A 323 11.45 7.59 4.74
CA PHE A 323 12.51 8.28 5.46
C PHE A 323 12.28 8.30 6.97
N ASN A 324 13.36 8.42 7.73
CA ASN A 324 13.28 8.97 9.09
C ASN A 324 12.90 10.45 8.98
N GLU A 325 11.92 10.87 9.78
CA GLU A 325 11.30 12.19 9.74
C GLU A 325 11.59 12.90 11.06
N ASP A 326 12.61 13.74 11.09
CA ASP A 326 13.22 14.27 12.30
C ASP A 326 12.36 15.30 13.05
N LEU A 327 11.41 15.93 12.36
CA LEU A 327 10.48 16.89 12.96
C LEU A 327 9.18 16.25 13.46
N LYS A 328 9.02 14.91 13.37
CA LYS A 328 7.82 14.25 13.92
C LYS A 328 7.75 14.44 15.45
N PRO A 329 6.61 14.91 15.98
CA PRO A 329 6.40 15.03 17.42
C PRO A 329 6.26 13.65 18.07
N GLY A 330 6.21 13.61 19.40
CA GLY A 330 5.96 12.36 20.15
C GLY A 330 7.24 11.59 20.50
N PRO A 331 7.14 10.27 20.78
CA PRO A 331 8.24 9.46 21.29
C PRO A 331 9.35 9.27 20.25
N THR A 332 10.52 8.79 20.68
CA THR A 332 11.68 8.61 19.78
C THR A 332 11.38 7.72 18.59
N SER A 333 10.52 6.71 18.73
CA SER A 333 10.09 5.86 17.63
C SER A 333 9.54 6.61 16.42
N GLU A 334 8.78 7.69 16.63
CA GLU A 334 8.13 8.45 15.56
C GLU A 334 9.14 8.99 14.53
N ARG A 335 10.37 9.29 14.97
CA ARG A 335 11.45 9.80 14.12
C ARG A 335 12.31 8.70 13.47
N ASN A 336 11.99 7.43 13.71
CA ASN A 336 12.87 6.29 13.40
C ASN A 336 12.18 5.13 12.63
N TYR A 337 11.08 5.39 11.91
CA TYR A 337 10.37 4.40 11.07
C TYR A 337 10.95 4.22 9.66
N GLY A 338 11.86 5.08 9.23
CA GLY A 338 12.37 5.12 7.86
C GLY A 338 13.17 3.90 7.45
N LEU A 339 12.97 3.45 6.21
CA LEU A 339 13.92 2.56 5.54
C LEU A 339 15.23 3.29 5.19
N TYR A 340 15.16 4.60 4.96
CA TYR A 340 16.27 5.46 4.61
C TYR A 340 16.42 6.62 5.60
N GLN A 341 17.65 7.09 5.76
CA GLN A 341 17.94 8.36 6.39
C GLN A 341 17.55 9.52 5.45
N PRO A 342 17.41 10.76 5.96
CA PRO A 342 17.07 11.92 5.14
C PRO A 342 17.98 12.16 3.92
N ASP A 343 19.25 11.77 4.02
CA ASP A 343 20.24 11.89 2.95
C ASP A 343 20.16 10.80 1.86
N GLY A 344 19.25 9.83 2.01
CA GLY A 344 19.06 8.70 1.10
C GLY A 344 19.95 7.49 1.38
N THR A 345 20.74 7.49 2.45
CA THR A 345 21.44 6.28 2.92
C THR A 345 20.47 5.31 3.58
N MET A 346 20.67 4.00 3.44
CA MET A 346 19.79 3.00 4.06
C MET A 346 20.00 2.96 5.57
N CYS A 347 18.90 2.96 6.35
CA CYS A 347 18.96 2.65 7.78
C CYS A 347 19.34 1.19 8.00
N TYR A 348 18.75 0.29 7.20
CA TYR A 348 18.98 -1.15 7.21
C TYR A 348 18.52 -1.77 5.89
N ASN A 349 19.07 -2.92 5.52
CA ASN A 349 18.77 -3.56 4.24
C ASN A 349 17.58 -4.53 4.34
N VAL A 350 16.50 -4.22 3.62
CA VAL A 350 15.29 -5.06 3.53
C VAL A 350 15.23 -5.91 2.26
N GLY A 351 16.20 -5.78 1.34
CA GLY A 351 16.27 -6.56 0.09
C GLY A 351 15.57 -5.92 -1.12
N LEU A 352 15.19 -4.63 -1.05
CA LEU A 352 14.60 -3.92 -2.20
C LEU A 352 15.60 -3.76 -3.36
N SER A 353 16.88 -3.53 -3.06
CA SER A 353 17.93 -3.31 -4.07
C SER A 353 18.35 -4.58 -4.82
N THR A 354 18.35 -5.74 -4.18
CA THR A 354 18.71 -7.02 -4.81
C THR A 354 17.66 -7.48 -5.82
N LEU A 355 16.39 -7.13 -5.61
CA LEU A 355 15.31 -7.36 -6.58
C LEU A 355 15.49 -6.50 -7.84
N SER A 356 16.17 -5.36 -7.71
CA SER A 356 16.48 -4.46 -8.82
C SER A 356 17.60 -5.00 -9.72
N SER A 357 18.53 -5.79 -9.19
CA SER A 357 19.65 -6.36 -9.95
C SER A 357 19.36 -7.75 -10.56
N THR A 358 18.48 -8.56 -9.96
CA THR A 358 18.19 -9.94 -10.45
C THR A 358 17.42 -10.06 -11.77
N SER A 359 17.03 -8.97 -12.43
CA SER A 359 16.42 -9.04 -13.77
C SER A 359 17.33 -8.58 -14.91
N SER A 360 18.59 -8.26 -14.62
CA SER A 360 19.64 -8.03 -15.62
C SER A 360 20.65 -9.18 -15.54
N THR A 361 20.72 -10.01 -16.59
CA THR A 361 21.58 -11.20 -16.82
C THR A 361 21.26 -12.44 -15.96
N SER A 362 21.13 -13.66 -16.52
CA SER A 362 22.06 -14.30 -17.47
C SER A 362 21.40 -15.26 -18.47
N THR A 363 21.34 -14.90 -19.76
CA THR A 363 21.45 -15.89 -20.85
C THR A 363 22.93 -16.07 -21.14
N THR A 364 23.55 -17.03 -20.47
CA THR A 364 24.89 -17.49 -20.87
C THR A 364 24.69 -18.59 -21.89
N SER A 365 24.87 -18.27 -23.17
CA SER A 365 24.97 -19.23 -24.26
C SER A 365 26.20 -20.12 -24.00
N ILE A 366 25.94 -21.42 -23.84
CA ILE A 366 27.00 -22.43 -23.76
C ILE A 366 27.50 -22.68 -25.19
N SER A 367 28.66 -22.15 -25.53
CA SER A 367 29.39 -22.48 -26.75
C SER A 367 30.11 -23.82 -26.55
N LEU A 368 29.57 -24.91 -27.10
CA LEU A 368 30.26 -26.20 -27.18
C LEU A 368 31.28 -26.16 -28.33
N THR A 369 32.57 -26.03 -28.01
CA THR A 369 33.66 -26.28 -28.96
C THR A 369 34.01 -27.77 -28.96
N SER A 370 33.66 -28.42 -30.07
CA SER A 370 34.07 -29.79 -30.39
C SER A 370 35.51 -29.79 -30.89
N SER A 371 36.42 -30.41 -30.13
CA SER A 371 37.75 -30.80 -30.61
C SER A 371 37.79 -32.32 -30.76
N ALA A 372 37.53 -32.79 -31.97
CA ALA A 372 37.81 -34.15 -32.39
C ALA A 372 39.12 -34.15 -33.18
N THR A 373 40.16 -34.84 -32.68
CA THR A 373 41.29 -35.23 -33.52
C THR A 373 41.66 -36.69 -33.29
N LYS A 374 41.73 -37.37 -34.43
CA LYS A 374 41.80 -38.82 -34.69
C LYS A 374 42.99 -39.53 -34.05
N VAL A 375 42.76 -40.78 -33.68
CA VAL A 375 43.78 -41.81 -33.41
C VAL A 375 44.19 -42.50 -34.73
N LYS A 376 45.47 -42.95 -34.77
CA LYS A 376 46.08 -44.09 -35.49
C LYS A 376 47.13 -43.77 -36.54
N PRO A 377 48.11 -44.67 -36.78
CA PRO A 377 48.22 -46.09 -36.34
C PRO A 377 48.77 -46.32 -34.93
#